data_AF-L1P574-F1
#
_entry.id   AF-L1P574-F1
#
_cell.length_a   1.000
_cell.length_b   1.000
_cell.length_c   1.000
_cell.angle_alpha   90.00
_cell.angle_beta   90.00
_cell.angle_gamma   90.00
#
_symmetry.space_group_name_H-M   'P 1'
#
loop_
_entity.id
_entity.type
_entity.pdbx_description
1 polymer ?
#
loop_
_entity_poly.entity_id
_entity_poly.type
_entity_poly.pdbx_seq_one_letter_code
_entity_poly.pdbx_strand_id
1 'polypeptide(L)'
;MVDLLGLIILQQVPYDNHPLSDRVEDFRRENPEISGGRNVAVAELNNGDIIITHSDRYGHFEKYLLEELEKRNALNDVRHLYTELEPCSGHGMPNCYGKLDDKLPKDQIVMFSYPYPISDKTQENKKANQYHNS
;
A
#
# COMPACT_ATOMS: atom_id res chain seq x y z
N MET A 1 -4.76 -20.20 10.31
CA MET A 1 -6.10 -19.72 10.69
C MET A 1 -6.58 -18.89 9.53
N VAL A 2 -7.65 -19.32 8.86
CA VAL A 2 -8.24 -18.61 7.72
C VAL A 2 -9.37 -17.75 8.29
N ASP A 3 -9.40 -16.48 7.92
CA ASP A 3 -10.44 -15.54 8.38
C ASP A 3 -11.83 -16.06 7.99
N LEU A 4 -12.73 -16.18 8.96
CA LEU A 4 -13.99 -16.93 8.85
C LEU A 4 -14.99 -16.32 7.85
N LEU A 5 -14.68 -15.15 7.29
CA LEU A 5 -15.54 -14.39 6.39
C LEU A 5 -15.04 -14.40 4.93
N GLY A 6 -13.84 -14.94 4.64
CA GLY A 6 -13.26 -14.87 3.31
C GLY A 6 -13.15 -13.44 2.81
N LEU A 7 -12.57 -12.56 3.63
CA LEU A 7 -12.30 -11.17 3.31
C LEU A 7 -10.80 -10.94 3.20
N ILE A 8 -10.40 -9.94 2.43
CA ILE A 8 -9.01 -9.48 2.44
C ILE A 8 -8.57 -9.12 3.88
N ILE A 9 -7.31 -9.37 4.19
CA ILE A 9 -6.76 -9.16 5.52
C ILE A 9 -6.09 -7.79 5.57
N LEU A 10 -6.62 -6.85 6.36
CA LEU A 10 -5.95 -5.59 6.63
C LEU A 10 -4.91 -5.77 7.74
N GLN A 11 -3.67 -5.39 7.46
CA GLN A 11 -2.58 -5.48 8.43
C GLN A 11 -1.88 -4.13 8.59
N GLN A 12 -2.00 -3.53 9.78
CA GLN A 12 -1.24 -2.34 10.11
C GLN A 12 0.24 -2.70 10.31
N VAL A 13 1.14 -1.99 9.63
CA VAL A 13 2.60 -2.12 9.76
C VAL A 13 3.24 -0.74 10.00
N PRO A 14 4.33 -0.64 10.77
CA PRO A 14 5.10 0.60 10.82
C PRO A 14 5.59 0.99 9.43
N TYR A 15 5.63 2.29 9.12
CA TYR A 15 6.02 2.85 7.82
C TYR A 15 7.43 2.42 7.37
N ASP A 16 8.26 1.90 8.26
CA ASP A 16 9.67 1.54 7.99
C ASP A 16 9.95 0.04 8.10
N ASN A 17 8.92 -0.78 8.26
CA ASN A 17 9.09 -2.19 8.60
C ASN A 17 8.83 -3.14 7.41
N HIS A 18 8.78 -2.63 6.18
CA HIS A 18 8.54 -3.45 5.00
C HIS A 18 9.37 -2.95 3.80
N PRO A 19 10.01 -3.83 3.00
CA PRO A 19 10.76 -3.42 1.81
C PRO A 19 9.95 -2.60 0.78
N LEU A 20 8.63 -2.79 0.75
CA LEU A 20 7.74 -1.99 -0.11
C LEU A 20 7.57 -0.55 0.35
N SER A 21 7.76 -0.25 1.64
CA SER A 21 7.71 1.13 2.10
C SER A 21 8.97 1.91 1.71
N ASP A 22 10.13 1.26 1.62
CA ASP A 22 11.34 1.85 1.00
C ASP A 22 11.06 2.24 -0.47
N ARG A 23 10.39 1.36 -1.23
CA ARG A 23 10.00 1.65 -2.62
C ARG A 23 9.02 2.82 -2.73
N VAL A 24 8.10 2.95 -1.77
CA VAL A 24 7.21 4.12 -1.70
C VAL A 24 8.01 5.40 -1.46
N GLU A 25 8.96 5.39 -0.53
CA GLU A 25 9.79 6.57 -0.25
C GLU A 25 10.64 6.98 -1.45
N ASP A 26 11.27 6.02 -2.13
CA ASP A 26 12.05 6.28 -3.34
C ASP A 26 11.16 6.87 -4.43
N PHE A 27 9.97 6.30 -4.65
CA PHE A 27 9.00 6.82 -5.61
C PHE A 27 8.59 8.27 -5.28
N ARG A 28 8.34 8.60 -4.01
CA ARG A 28 8.01 9.98 -3.60
C ARG A 28 9.17 10.95 -3.78
N ARG A 29 10.40 10.50 -3.57
CA ARG A 29 11.59 11.32 -3.78
C ARG A 29 11.78 11.66 -5.26
N GLU A 30 11.47 10.72 -6.14
CA GLU A 30 11.51 10.90 -7.60
C GLU A 30 10.33 11.73 -8.12
N ASN A 31 9.20 11.73 -7.40
CA ASN A 31 7.95 12.41 -7.79
C ASN A 31 7.52 13.42 -6.70
N PRO A 32 8.26 14.54 -6.53
CA PRO A 32 8.03 15.50 -5.45
C PRO A 32 6.66 16.22 -5.52
N GLU A 33 5.99 16.20 -6.68
CA GLU A 33 4.61 16.67 -6.83
C GLU A 33 3.57 15.83 -6.07
N ILE A 34 3.94 14.63 -5.61
CA ILE A 34 3.12 13.77 -4.75
C ILE A 34 3.27 14.24 -3.29
N SER A 35 2.67 15.41 -3.04
CA SER A 35 2.65 16.08 -1.74
C SER A 35 1.23 16.24 -1.18
N GLY A 36 1.12 16.64 0.09
CA GLY A 36 -0.13 17.16 0.66
C GLY A 36 -1.28 16.14 0.80
N GLY A 37 -0.99 14.93 1.28
CA GLY A 37 -2.03 13.91 1.50
C GLY A 37 -2.40 13.09 0.25
N ARG A 38 -1.62 13.20 -0.83
CA ARG A 38 -1.60 12.19 -1.89
C ARG A 38 -0.85 10.97 -1.39
N ASN A 39 -1.45 9.80 -1.56
CA ASN A 39 -1.00 8.55 -0.99
C ASN A 39 -0.57 7.61 -2.11
N VAL A 40 0.42 6.80 -1.83
CA VAL A 40 1.02 5.81 -2.72
C VAL A 40 0.54 4.43 -2.30
N ALA A 41 0.37 3.55 -3.29
CA ALA A 41 0.24 2.13 -3.07
C ALA A 41 1.19 1.36 -3.98
N VAL A 42 1.60 0.20 -3.49
CA VAL A 42 2.55 -0.68 -4.14
C VAL A 42 2.04 -2.10 -4.08
N ALA A 43 2.01 -2.77 -5.23
CA ALA A 43 1.85 -4.20 -5.33
C ALA A 43 3.16 -4.82 -5.82
N GLU A 44 3.61 -5.86 -5.15
CA GLU A 44 4.61 -6.79 -5.66
C GLU A 44 3.90 -8.05 -6.14
N LEU A 45 4.20 -8.47 -7.37
CA LEU A 45 3.67 -9.67 -7.97
C LEU A 45 4.57 -10.89 -7.65
N ASN A 46 4.06 -12.11 -7.80
CA ASN A 46 4.85 -13.33 -7.53
C ASN A 46 6.06 -13.47 -8.44
N ASN A 47 6.01 -12.88 -9.65
CA ASN A 47 7.13 -12.84 -10.58
C ASN A 47 8.22 -11.80 -10.21
N GLY A 48 8.02 -11.00 -9.15
CA GLY A 48 8.93 -9.94 -8.70
C GLY A 48 8.69 -8.57 -9.33
N ASP A 49 7.70 -8.43 -10.21
CA ASP A 49 7.34 -7.12 -10.78
C ASP A 49 6.69 -6.24 -9.70
N ILE A 50 7.03 -4.95 -9.74
CA ILE A 50 6.50 -3.96 -8.83
C ILE A 50 5.59 -3.00 -9.60
N ILE A 51 4.37 -2.83 -9.10
CA ILE A 51 3.40 -1.85 -9.58
C ILE A 51 3.25 -0.79 -8.49
N ILE A 52 3.55 0.47 -8.83
CA ILE A 52 3.39 1.61 -7.92
C ILE A 52 2.36 2.55 -8.52
N THR A 53 1.37 2.94 -7.73
CA THR A 53 0.34 3.93 -8.09
C THR A 53 0.21 4.97 -6.99
N HIS A 54 -0.35 6.13 -7.32
CA HIS A 54 -0.63 7.17 -6.33
C HIS A 54 -2.02 7.77 -6.54
N SER A 55 -2.58 8.33 -5.47
CA SER A 55 -3.82 9.09 -5.57
C SER A 55 -3.59 10.44 -6.26
N ASP A 56 -4.63 10.94 -6.91
CA ASP A 56 -4.66 12.27 -7.51
C ASP A 56 -5.92 13.03 -7.05
N ARG A 57 -6.23 14.15 -7.69
CA ARG A 57 -7.41 14.96 -7.34
C ARG A 57 -8.76 14.29 -7.64
N TYR A 58 -8.77 13.23 -8.45
CA TYR A 58 -9.94 12.59 -9.04
C TYR A 58 -10.15 11.14 -8.56
N GLY A 59 -9.14 10.52 -7.97
CA GLY A 59 -9.21 9.12 -7.55
C GLY A 59 -8.24 8.76 -6.42
N HIS A 60 -8.66 7.79 -5.62
CA HIS A 60 -7.79 7.17 -4.62
C HIS A 60 -6.87 6.13 -5.29
N PHE A 61 -5.74 5.83 -4.64
CA PHE A 61 -4.71 4.94 -5.17
C PHE A 61 -5.22 3.51 -5.38
N GLU A 62 -6.17 3.04 -4.56
CA GLU A 62 -6.75 1.69 -4.65
C GLU A 62 -7.44 1.47 -5.99
N LYS A 63 -8.10 2.51 -6.50
CA LYS A 63 -8.74 2.47 -7.82
C LYS A 63 -7.68 2.26 -8.91
N TYR A 64 -6.65 3.10 -8.92
CA TYR A 64 -5.60 3.03 -9.95
C TYR A 64 -4.78 1.74 -9.86
N LEU A 65 -4.55 1.25 -8.64
CA LEU A 65 -3.88 -0.03 -8.41
C LEU A 65 -4.67 -1.20 -8.99
N LEU A 66 -5.98 -1.26 -8.73
CA LEU A 66 -6.85 -2.28 -9.31
C LEU A 66 -6.90 -2.20 -10.83
N GLU A 67 -7.01 -0.98 -11.40
CA GLU A 67 -6.98 -0.80 -12.85
C GLU A 67 -5.67 -1.31 -13.48
N GLU A 68 -4.52 -1.06 -12.85
CA GLU A 68 -3.24 -1.59 -13.33
C GLU A 68 -3.12 -3.10 -13.20
N LEU A 69 -3.61 -3.68 -12.10
CA LEU A 69 -3.66 -5.13 -11.91
C LEU A 69 -4.60 -5.80 -12.92
N GLU A 70 -5.76 -5.22 -13.19
CA GLU A 70 -6.72 -5.72 -14.20
C GLU A 70 -6.14 -5.65 -15.60
N LYS A 71 -5.53 -4.53 -16.01
CA LYS A 71 -4.87 -4.38 -17.32
C LYS A 71 -3.79 -5.43 -17.55
N ARG A 72 -3.08 -5.82 -16.48
CA ARG A 72 -2.00 -6.81 -16.52
C ARG A 72 -2.47 -8.24 -16.26
N ASN A 73 -3.77 -8.45 -16.02
CA ASN A 73 -4.34 -9.73 -15.60
C ASN A 73 -3.62 -10.34 -14.37
N ALA A 74 -3.23 -9.47 -13.41
CA ALA A 74 -2.36 -9.79 -12.29
C ALA A 74 -3.07 -9.77 -10.92
N LEU A 75 -4.40 -9.66 -10.88
CA LEU A 75 -5.18 -9.62 -9.63
C LEU A 75 -4.92 -10.84 -8.72
N ASN A 76 -4.73 -12.02 -9.31
CA ASN A 76 -4.44 -13.26 -8.59
C ASN A 76 -2.94 -13.53 -8.41
N ASP A 77 -2.08 -12.62 -8.89
CA ASP A 77 -0.63 -12.77 -8.85
C ASP A 77 0.03 -11.82 -7.84
N VAL A 78 -0.76 -11.06 -7.09
CA VAL A 78 -0.26 -10.18 -6.04
C VAL A 78 0.33 -11.03 -4.91
N ARG A 79 1.61 -10.80 -4.62
CA ARG A 79 2.33 -11.42 -3.50
C ARG A 79 2.25 -10.57 -2.25
N HIS A 80 2.52 -9.27 -2.40
CA HIS A 80 2.48 -8.31 -1.31
C HIS A 80 1.79 -7.04 -1.78
N LEU A 81 0.89 -6.49 -0.95
CA LEU A 81 0.20 -5.23 -1.20
C LEU A 81 0.46 -4.28 -0.04
N TYR A 82 0.93 -3.08 -0.34
CA TYR A 82 1.19 -2.03 0.65
C TYR A 82 0.50 -0.73 0.24
N THR A 83 -0.14 -0.07 1.20
CA THR A 83 -0.81 1.22 1.02
C THR A 83 -0.36 2.19 2.11
N GLU A 84 -0.12 3.45 1.79
CA GLU A 84 0.34 4.41 2.81
C GLU A 84 -0.72 4.73 3.88
N LEU A 85 -2.00 4.54 3.56
CA LEU A 85 -3.12 4.69 4.47
C LEU A 85 -4.04 3.46 4.43
N GLU A 86 -4.79 3.29 5.52
CA GLU A 86 -5.89 2.33 5.57
C GLU A 86 -6.91 2.65 4.45
N PRO A 87 -7.30 1.64 3.63
CA PRO A 87 -8.33 1.82 2.63
C PRO A 87 -9.66 2.26 3.25
N CYS A 88 -10.29 3.30 2.70
CA CYS A 88 -11.52 3.83 3.27
C CYS A 88 -12.70 2.85 3.14
N SER A 89 -13.50 2.76 4.21
CA SER A 89 -14.56 1.74 4.41
C SER A 89 -15.97 2.18 4.00
N GLY A 90 -16.12 3.34 3.34
CA GLY A 90 -17.39 3.74 2.72
C GLY A 90 -18.34 4.60 3.56
N HIS A 91 -18.06 4.87 4.84
CA HIS A 91 -18.86 5.80 5.65
C HIS A 91 -18.57 7.27 5.26
N GLY A 92 -19.31 7.79 4.27
CA GLY A 92 -19.14 9.16 3.77
C GLY A 92 -17.94 9.37 2.83
N MET A 93 -17.28 8.28 2.43
CA MET A 93 -16.11 8.23 1.53
C MET A 93 -16.31 7.12 0.48
N PRO A 94 -15.51 7.07 -0.60
CA PRO A 94 -15.49 5.91 -1.50
C PRO A 94 -15.26 4.59 -0.73
N ASN A 95 -15.96 3.51 -1.06
CA ASN A 95 -15.73 2.20 -0.42
C ASN A 95 -14.52 1.48 -1.07
N CYS A 96 -13.31 1.97 -0.81
CA CYS A 96 -12.07 1.39 -1.37
C CYS A 96 -11.81 0.00 -0.80
N TYR A 97 -12.04 -0.21 0.51
CA TYR A 97 -11.94 -1.52 1.13
C TYR A 97 -12.82 -2.56 0.42
N GLY A 98 -14.11 -2.25 0.23
CA GLY A 98 -15.03 -3.17 -0.45
C GLY A 98 -14.64 -3.46 -1.91
N LYS A 99 -14.01 -2.51 -2.60
CA LYS A 99 -13.51 -2.74 -3.98
C LYS A 99 -12.28 -3.64 -4.01
N LEU A 100 -11.36 -3.45 -3.08
CA LEU A 100 -10.21 -4.36 -2.92
C LEU A 100 -10.71 -5.75 -2.55
N ASP A 101 -11.65 -5.83 -1.61
CA ASP A 101 -12.25 -7.09 -1.19
C ASP A 101 -12.95 -7.82 -2.35
N ASP A 102 -13.74 -7.13 -3.17
CA ASP A 102 -14.43 -7.72 -4.33
C ASP A 102 -13.46 -8.32 -5.37
N LYS A 103 -12.28 -7.72 -5.54
CA LYS A 103 -11.39 -7.97 -6.67
C LYS A 103 -10.17 -8.82 -6.35
N LEU A 104 -9.67 -8.76 -5.12
CA LEU A 104 -8.49 -9.49 -4.70
C LEU A 104 -8.85 -10.86 -4.12
N PRO A 105 -7.90 -11.81 -4.11
CA PRO A 105 -8.06 -13.08 -3.39
C PRO A 105 -8.43 -12.84 -1.93
N LYS A 106 -9.29 -13.71 -1.38
CA LYS A 106 -9.86 -13.57 -0.04
C LYS A 106 -8.89 -13.86 1.12
N ASP A 107 -7.65 -14.21 0.79
CA ASP A 107 -6.53 -14.38 1.68
C ASP A 107 -5.43 -13.31 1.44
N GLN A 108 -5.67 -12.36 0.52
CA GLN A 108 -4.74 -11.29 0.22
C GLN A 108 -4.56 -10.39 1.45
N ILE A 109 -3.32 -10.27 1.89
CA ILE A 109 -2.94 -9.31 2.92
C ILE A 109 -2.71 -7.95 2.27
N VAL A 110 -3.40 -6.93 2.76
CA VAL A 110 -3.22 -5.52 2.43
C VAL A 110 -2.58 -4.85 3.63
N MET A 111 -1.29 -4.56 3.51
CA MET A 111 -0.54 -3.86 4.53
C MET A 111 -0.76 -2.37 4.41
N PHE A 112 -0.93 -1.69 5.53
CA PHE A 112 -1.01 -0.24 5.54
C PHE A 112 -0.26 0.36 6.71
N SER A 113 0.16 1.62 6.57
CA SER A 113 0.93 2.27 7.63
C SER A 113 0.17 3.33 8.40
N TYR A 114 0.47 3.38 9.69
CA TYR A 114 0.04 4.43 10.59
C TYR A 114 1.09 4.64 11.69
N PRO A 115 1.47 5.90 12.00
CA PRO A 115 0.98 7.14 11.40
C PRO A 115 1.54 7.40 9.98
N TYR A 116 0.88 8.31 9.25
CA TYR A 116 1.24 8.71 7.89
C TYR A 116 1.01 10.23 7.67
N PRO A 117 1.83 10.91 6.84
CA PRO A 117 3.21 10.56 6.49
C PRO A 117 4.10 10.80 7.71
N ILE A 118 5.07 9.92 7.99
CA ILE A 118 5.99 10.18 9.10
C ILE A 118 7.02 11.23 8.63
N SER A 119 7.12 12.30 9.40
CA SER A 119 8.00 13.48 9.24
C SER A 119 9.48 13.10 9.36
N ASP A 120 10.45 14.02 9.17
CA ASP A 120 11.92 13.79 9.29
C ASP A 120 12.39 12.78 10.37
N LYS A 121 11.67 12.65 11.48
CA LYS A 121 11.94 11.67 12.56
C LYS A 121 11.87 10.19 12.15
N THR A 122 11.14 9.79 11.11
CA THR A 122 11.13 8.41 10.60
C THR A 122 12.43 8.06 9.88
N GLN A 123 13.04 9.03 9.19
CA GLN A 123 14.38 8.83 8.62
C GLN A 123 15.44 8.63 9.72
N GLU A 124 15.30 9.30 10.87
CA GLU A 124 16.16 9.08 12.04
C GLU A 124 15.98 7.68 12.64
N ASN A 125 14.74 7.18 12.74
CA ASN A 125 14.46 5.82 13.22
C ASN A 125 15.00 4.73 12.27
N LYS A 126 14.96 4.95 10.94
CA LYS A 126 15.59 4.03 9.98
C LYS A 126 17.09 3.91 10.17
N LYS A 127 17.78 5.05 10.36
CA LYS A 127 19.21 5.04 10.70
C LYS A 127 19.46 4.27 11.99
N ALA A 128 18.67 4.47 13.04
CA ALA A 128 18.85 3.73 14.29
C ALA A 128 18.67 2.20 14.14
N ASN A 129 17.69 1.76 13.33
CA ASN A 129 17.41 0.33 13.12
C ASN A 129 18.40 -0.36 12.16
N GLN A 130 18.99 0.36 11.20
CA GLN A 130 20.08 -0.16 10.36
C GLN A 130 21.34 -0.47 11.19
N TYR A 131 21.62 0.33 12.21
CA TYR A 131 22.81 0.16 13.06
C TYR A 131 22.64 -0.94 14.12
N HIS A 132 21.41 -1.31 14.49
CA HIS A 132 21.18 -2.39 15.46
C HIS A 132 21.15 -3.81 14.87
N ASN A 133 21.08 -3.93 13.54
CA ASN A 133 21.13 -5.23 12.84
C ASN A 133 22.48 -5.49 12.13
N SER A 134 23.54 -4.75 12.50
CA SER A 134 24.92 -4.98 12.05
C SER A 134 25.73 -5.75 13.09
#